data_AF-A0AAE4ZVN7-F1
#
_entry.id   AF-A0AAE4ZVN7-F1
#
_cell.length_a   1.000
_cell.length_b   1.000
_cell.length_c   1.000
_cell.angle_alpha   90.00
_cell.angle_beta   90.00
_cell.angle_gamma   90.00
#
_symmetry.space_group_name_H-M   'P 1'
#
loop_
_entity.id
_entity.type
_entity.pdbx_description
1 polymer ?
#
loop_
_entity_poly.entity_id
_entity_poly.type
_entity_poly.pdbx_seq_one_letter_code
_entity_poly.pdbx_strand_id
1 'polypeptide(L)' 'AWFVGFGPFDNPEIALAVVIDQGGSGSEVAAPVGRAIFDAYFEPRLKPLDEAEQ' A
#
# COMPACT_ATOMS: atom_id res chain seq x y z
N ALA A 1 4.69 15.63 3.17
CA ALA A 1 3.37 14.98 2.98
C ALA A 1 3.18 13.86 3.99
N TRP A 2 1.98 13.72 4.54
CA TRP A 2 1.63 12.71 5.54
C TRP A 2 0.33 12.01 5.16
N PHE A 3 0.27 10.70 5.38
CA PHE A 3 -0.95 9.89 5.23
C PHE A 3 -0.94 8.74 6.23
N VAL A 4 -2.07 8.44 6.86
CA VAL A 4 -2.24 7.27 7.73
C VAL A 4 -3.54 6.60 7.33
N GLY A 5 -3.53 5.28 7.24
CA GLY A 5 -4.70 4.50 6.88
C GLY A 5 -4.62 3.07 7.39
N PHE A 6 -5.78 2.41 7.44
CA PHE A 6 -5.90 0.99 7.74
C PHE A 6 -6.96 0.36 6.82
N GLY A 7 -6.90 -0.95 6.65
CA GLY A 7 -7.91 -1.67 5.85
C GLY A 7 -7.79 -3.19 5.99
N PRO A 8 -8.84 -3.94 5.57
CA PRO A 8 -10.18 -3.49 5.16
C PRO A 8 -10.96 -2.79 6.30
N PHE A 9 -12.04 -2.06 5.99
CA PHE A 9 -12.80 -1.30 7.02
C PHE A 9 -13.52 -2.23 8.02
N ASP A 10 -14.21 -3.25 7.52
CA ASP A 10 -15.04 -4.12 8.37
C ASP A 10 -14.21 -5.08 9.24
N ASN A 11 -13.06 -5.55 8.74
CA ASN A 11 -12.13 -6.40 9.47
C ASN A 11 -10.68 -6.00 9.13
N PRO A 12 -10.10 -5.00 9.82
CA PRO A 12 -8.76 -4.49 9.51
C PRO A 12 -7.65 -5.55 9.63
N GLU A 13 -6.83 -5.65 8.59
CA GLU A 13 -5.70 -6.59 8.53
C GLU A 13 -4.34 -5.88 8.55
N ILE A 14 -4.28 -4.64 8.03
CA ILE A 14 -3.07 -3.81 7.98
C ILE A 14 -3.37 -2.35 8.29
N ALA A 15 -2.43 -1.70 8.99
CA ALA A 15 -2.36 -0.26 9.16
C ALA A 15 -0.99 0.26 8.70
N LEU A 16 -0.96 1.45 8.11
CA LEU A 16 0.27 2.06 7.60
C LEU A 16 0.28 3.57 7.83
N ALA A 17 1.49 4.12 7.96
CA ALA A 17 1.77 5.55 7.98
C ALA A 17 2.84 5.87 6.92
N VAL A 18 2.52 6.81 6.03
CA VAL A 18 3.43 7.30 5.00
C VAL A 18 3.87 8.71 5.37
N VAL A 19 5.18 8.88 5.41
CA VAL A 19 5.84 10.16 5.71
C VAL A 19 6.84 10.45 4.62
N ILE A 20 6.66 11.57 3.94
CA ILE A 20 7.59 12.04 2.91
C ILE A 20 8.06 13.43 3.31
N ASP A 21 9.34 13.51 3.69
CA ASP A 21 9.98 14.77 4.03
C ASP A 21 10.00 15.70 2.80
N GLN A 22 9.73 16.98 3.04
CA GLN A 22 9.54 18.02 2.01
C GLN A 22 8.56 17.64 0.88
N GLY A 23 7.73 16.60 1.06
CA GLY A 23 6.90 16.04 -0.01
C GLY A 23 5.62 16.80 -0.33
N GLY A 24 5.47 18.05 0.13
CA GLY A 24 4.26 18.85 -0.11
C GLY A 24 2.98 18.23 0.48
N SER A 25 1.92 18.15 -0.33
CA SER A 25 0.56 17.79 0.08
C SER A 25 0.38 16.29 0.41
N GLY A 26 -0.28 16.01 1.53
CA GLY A 26 -0.60 14.64 1.97
C GLY A 26 -1.50 13.87 1.00
N SER A 27 -2.57 14.51 0.51
CA SER A 27 -3.55 13.88 -0.38
C SER A 27 -3.02 13.67 -1.81
N GLU A 28 -2.11 14.54 -2.26
CA GLU A 28 -1.55 14.48 -3.62
C GLU A 28 -0.32 13.56 -3.71
N VAL A 29 0.47 13.48 -2.63
CA VAL A 29 1.75 12.76 -2.65
C VAL A 29 1.76 11.53 -1.76
N ALA A 30 1.40 11.65 -0.47
CA ALA A 30 1.50 10.52 0.46
C ALA A 30 0.34 9.53 0.33
N ALA A 31 -0.88 9.99 0.01
CA ALA A 31 -2.03 9.11 -0.15
C ALA A 31 -1.92 8.15 -1.35
N PRO A 32 -1.45 8.58 -2.55
CA PRO A 32 -1.20 7.64 -3.65
C PRO A 32 -0.15 6.57 -3.33
N VAL A 33 0.88 6.91 -2.54
CA VAL A 33 1.86 5.92 -2.05
C VAL A 33 1.19 4.92 -1.11
N GLY A 34 0.38 5.40 -0.16
CA GLY A 34 -0.41 4.52 0.71
C GLY A 34 -1.35 3.59 -0.08
N ARG A 35 -1.95 4.09 -1.17
CA ARG A 35 -2.78 3.30 -2.07
C ARG A 35 -1.99 2.19 -2.76
N ALA A 36 -0.82 2.48 -3.32
CA ALA A 36 0.02 1.47 -3.96
C ALA A 36 0.43 0.34 -3.00
N ILE A 37 0.69 0.67 -1.72
CA ILE A 37 0.99 -0.33 -0.69
C ILE A 37 -0.24 -1.19 -0.41
N PHE A 38 -1.42 -0.59 -0.25
CA PHE A 38 -2.66 -1.34 -0.06
C PHE A 38 -2.98 -2.24 -1.27
N ASP A 39 -2.81 -1.73 -2.49
CA ASP A 39 -3.02 -2.52 -3.72
C ASP A 39 -2.09 -3.74 -3.72
N ALA A 40 -0.79 -3.56 -3.46
CA ALA A 40 0.16 -4.67 -3.38
C ALA A 40 -0.12 -5.66 -2.24
N TYR A 41 -0.66 -5.19 -1.12
CA TYR A 41 -1.03 -6.03 0.02
C TYR A 41 -2.26 -6.89 -0.26
N PHE A 42 -3.27 -6.31 -0.92
CA PHE A 42 -4.53 -6.99 -1.23
C PHE A 42 -4.56 -7.68 -2.60
N GLU A 43 -3.55 -7.47 -3.45
CA GLU A 43 -3.43 -8.19 -4.71
C GLU A 43 -3.17 -9.69 -4.46
N PRO A 44 -3.93 -10.60 -5.09
CA PRO A 44 -3.61 -12.03 -5.05
C PRO A 44 -2.21 -12.20 -5.66
N ARG A 45 -1.25 -12.69 -4.86
CA ARG A 45 0.15 -12.84 -5.30
C ARG A 45 0.22 -13.43 -6.71
N LEU A 46 1.00 -12.77 -7.57
CA LEU A 46 1.47 -13.39 -8.80
C LEU A 46 2.02 -14.78 -8.45
N LYS A 47 1.67 -15.76 -9.30
CA LYS A 47 2.06 -17.16 -9.17
C LYS A 47 3.51 -17.30 -8.70
N PRO A 48 3.82 -18.31 -7.86
CA PRO A 48 5.20 -18.63 -7.50
C PRO A 48 6.07 -18.69 -8.76
N LEU A 49 7.26 -18.09 -8.69
CA LEU A 49 8.26 -18.12 -9.77
C LEU A 49 8.74 -19.55 -10.08
N ASP A 50 8.29 -20.51 -9.28
CA ASP A 50 8.53 -21.94 -9.29
C ASP A 50 7.88 -22.64 -10.50
N GLU A 51 6.92 -22.01 -11.20
CA GLU A 51 6.31 -22.57 -12.42
C GLU A 51 7.06 -22.18 -13.73
N ALA A 52 8.17 -21.43 -13.65
CA ALA A 52 8.96 -21.03 -14.83
C ALA A 52 10.00 -22.07 -15.28
N GLU A 53 10.12 -23.21 -14.59
CA GLU A 53 11.12 -24.26 -14.87
C GLU A 53 10.52 -25.65 -15.21
N GLN A 54 9.27 -25.74 -15.69
CA GLN A 54 8.67 -27.00 -16.17
C GLN A 54 8.30 -26.96 -17.66
#